data_AF-A0AAU0ZPL6-F1
#
_entry.id   AF-A0AAU0ZPL6-F1
#
_cell.length_a   1.000
_cell.length_b   1.000
_cell.length_c   1.000
_cell.angle_alpha   90.00
_cell.angle_beta   90.00
_cell.angle_gamma   90.00
#
_symmetry.space_group_name_H-M   'P 1'
#
loop_
_entity.id
_entity.type
_entity.pdbx_description
1 polymer ?
#
loop_
_entity_poly.entity_id
_entity_poly.type
_entity_poly.pdbx_seq_one_letter_code
_entity_poly.pdbx_strand_id
1 'polypeptide(L)'
;MMRAWILPMVLVLSGSAVATGQFLNGSPAMATALLLAFLVLAAVNSPVIFPRSIGAQEAQRRSAADGRPVVFWRPGCKFCIRLRLRLGRSARRLHWVNIWHDPAGAAAVRAANGGNETVPTVVVAGRPTTNPDPEWVREQLSASG
;
A
#
# COMPACT_ATOMS: atom_id res chain seq x y z
N MET A 1 -0.34 14.36 4.26
CA MET A 1 0.98 14.09 3.64
C MET A 1 2.03 13.62 4.66
N MET A 2 2.38 14.38 5.71
CA MET A 2 3.44 13.98 6.67
C MET A 2 3.24 12.62 7.35
N ARG A 3 2.02 12.28 7.80
CA ARG A 3 1.76 11.02 8.53
C ARG A 3 2.20 9.75 7.80
N ALA A 4 2.14 9.74 6.47
CA ALA A 4 2.58 8.61 5.64
C ALA A 4 4.10 8.43 5.59
N TRP A 5 4.86 9.48 5.90
CA TRP A 5 6.30 9.54 5.79
C TRP A 5 7.03 9.52 7.13
N ILE A 6 6.33 9.77 8.25
CA ILE A 6 6.94 9.76 9.60
C ILE A 6 7.70 8.46 9.87
N LEU A 7 7.06 7.30 9.71
CA LEU A 7 7.69 6.01 10.01
C LEU A 7 8.88 5.71 9.06
N PRO A 8 8.74 5.83 7.72
CA PRO A 8 9.89 5.70 6.82
C PRO A 8 11.04 6.67 7.15
N MET A 9 10.75 7.93 7.46
CA MET A 9 11.77 8.92 7.80
C MET A 9 12.49 8.55 9.11
N VAL A 10 11.76 8.14 10.14
CA VAL A 10 12.36 7.66 11.40
C VAL A 10 13.25 6.46 11.15
N LEU A 11 12.79 5.47 10.36
CA LEU A 11 13.59 4.29 10.03
C LEU A 11 14.89 4.65 9.29
N VAL A 12 14.82 5.59 8.33
CA VAL A 12 16.01 6.07 7.59
C VAL A 12 16.97 6.82 8.52
N LEU A 13 16.47 7.71 9.38
CA LEU A 13 17.28 8.47 10.33
C LEU A 13 17.96 7.55 11.36
N SER A 14 17.20 6.61 11.95
CA SER A 14 17.73 5.62 12.89
C SER A 14 18.75 4.71 12.22
N GLY A 15 18.46 4.19 11.02
CA GLY A 15 19.39 3.34 10.27
C GLY A 15 20.69 4.06 9.92
N SER A 16 20.60 5.34 9.53
CA SER A 16 21.77 6.18 9.22
C SER A 16 22.63 6.43 10.47
N ALA A 17 22.00 6.74 11.60
CA ALA A 17 22.72 6.96 12.86
C ALA A 17 23.44 5.68 13.33
N VAL A 18 22.77 4.52 13.32
CA VAL A 18 23.36 3.23 13.71
C VAL A 18 24.50 2.82 12.78
N ALA A 19 24.30 2.95 11.46
CA ALA A 19 25.33 2.64 10.47
C ALA A 19 26.57 3.53 10.65
N THR A 20 26.37 4.82 10.91
CA THR A 20 27.47 5.76 11.19
C THR A 20 28.25 5.33 12.43
N GLY A 21 27.57 4.99 13.53
CA GLY A 21 28.23 4.47 14.73
C GLY A 21 29.05 3.20 14.48
N GLN A 22 28.50 2.24 13.73
CA GLN A 22 29.19 0.99 13.40
C GLN A 22 30.38 1.18 12.46
N PHE A 23 30.30 2.15 11.55
CA PHE A 23 31.40 2.51 10.66
C PHE A 23 32.56 3.13 11.45
N LEU A 24 32.26 4.05 12.37
CA LEU A 24 33.25 4.64 13.28
C LEU A 24 33.89 3.59 14.20
N ASN A 25 33.15 2.54 14.56
CA ASN A 25 33.64 1.39 15.34
C ASN A 25 34.41 0.34 14.51
N GLY A 26 34.72 0.63 13.24
CA GLY A 26 35.56 -0.25 12.40
C GLY A 26 34.86 -1.47 11.81
N SER A 27 33.53 -1.51 11.79
CA SER A 27 32.74 -2.66 11.29
C SER A 27 31.88 -2.30 10.05
N PRO A 28 32.51 -1.98 8.89
CA PRO A 28 31.81 -1.48 7.72
C PRO A 28 30.80 -2.48 7.13
N ALA A 29 31.08 -3.79 7.22
CA ALA A 29 30.16 -4.83 6.77
C ALA A 29 28.85 -4.82 7.57
N MET A 30 28.92 -4.71 8.90
CA MET A 30 27.75 -4.65 9.76
C MET A 30 26.98 -3.34 9.57
N ALA A 31 27.68 -2.21 9.44
CA ALA A 31 27.07 -0.92 9.11
C ALA A 31 26.25 -0.99 7.81
N THR A 32 26.83 -1.59 6.76
CA THR A 32 26.17 -1.78 5.46
C THR A 32 24.94 -2.67 5.57
N ALA A 33 25.06 -3.83 6.24
CA ALA A 33 23.95 -4.75 6.42
C ALA A 33 22.77 -4.12 7.19
N LEU A 34 23.05 -3.40 8.27
CA LEU A 34 22.03 -2.70 9.06
C LEU A 34 21.37 -1.59 8.26
N LEU A 35 22.15 -0.76 7.57
CA LEU A 35 21.60 0.31 6.73
C LEU A 35 20.65 -0.26 5.68
N LEU A 36 21.05 -1.31 4.97
CA LEU A 36 20.21 -1.98 3.98
C LEU A 36 18.92 -2.53 4.62
N ALA A 37 19.00 -3.14 5.80
CA ALA A 37 17.81 -3.63 6.50
C ALA A 37 16.83 -2.50 6.84
N PHE A 38 17.32 -1.37 7.37
CA PHE A 38 16.49 -0.20 7.66
C PHE A 38 15.89 0.44 6.39
N LEU A 39 16.65 0.50 5.30
CA LEU A 39 16.15 1.00 4.01
C LEU A 39 15.05 0.10 3.44
N VAL A 40 15.21 -1.23 3.53
CA VAL A 40 14.17 -2.19 3.11
C VAL A 40 12.91 -2.01 3.97
N LEU A 41 13.05 -1.89 5.28
CA LEU A 41 11.91 -1.63 6.18
C LEU A 41 11.23 -0.30 5.87
N ALA A 42 11.99 0.76 5.62
CA ALA A 42 11.47 2.06 5.25
C ALA A 42 10.71 1.99 3.92
N ALA A 43 11.26 1.30 2.92
CA ALA A 43 10.60 1.10 1.63
C ALA A 43 9.28 0.32 1.77
N VAL A 44 9.28 -0.81 2.49
CA VAL A 44 8.09 -1.66 2.69
C VAL A 44 6.97 -0.93 3.44
N ASN A 45 7.31 0.00 4.34
CA ASN A 45 6.32 0.79 5.08
C ASN A 45 5.96 2.11 4.39
N SER A 46 6.57 2.42 3.24
CA SER A 46 6.39 3.67 2.52
C SER A 46 5.28 3.57 1.46
N PRO A 47 4.62 4.70 1.10
CA PRO A 47 3.68 4.72 -0.02
C PRO A 47 4.27 4.26 -1.36
N VAL A 48 5.60 4.26 -1.51
CA VAL A 48 6.30 4.02 -2.79
C VAL A 48 6.18 2.60 -3.34
N ILE A 49 5.87 1.60 -2.50
CA ILE A 49 5.73 0.20 -2.96
C ILE A 49 4.38 -0.09 -3.62
N PHE A 50 3.41 0.80 -3.45
CA PHE A 50 2.10 0.69 -4.06
C PHE A 50 2.09 1.37 -5.44
N PRO A 51 1.29 0.87 -6.39
CA PRO A 51 1.06 1.58 -7.64
C PRO A 51 0.51 2.97 -7.39
N ARG A 52 0.68 3.87 -8.37
CA ARG A 52 0.26 5.26 -8.27
C ARG A 52 -1.20 5.34 -7.83
N SER A 53 -1.44 6.04 -6.73
CA SER A 53 -2.80 6.29 -6.28
C SER A 53 -3.49 7.28 -7.21
N ILE A 54 -4.75 6.99 -7.54
CA ILE A 54 -5.68 7.91 -8.17
C ILE A 54 -6.82 8.25 -7.20
N GLY A 55 -7.64 9.23 -7.54
CA GLY A 55 -8.83 9.57 -6.75
C GLY A 55 -9.92 8.51 -6.88
N ALA A 56 -10.79 8.40 -5.88
CA ALA A 56 -11.85 7.42 -5.74
C ALA A 56 -12.88 7.54 -6.86
N GLN A 57 -13.33 8.76 -7.16
CA GLN A 57 -14.27 8.98 -8.28
C GLN A 57 -13.65 8.57 -9.61
N GLU A 58 -12.36 8.88 -9.82
CA GLU A 58 -11.67 8.53 -11.04
C GLU A 58 -11.46 7.01 -11.14
N ALA A 59 -11.09 6.36 -10.03
CA ALA A 59 -10.95 4.91 -9.96
C ALA A 59 -12.28 4.21 -10.25
N GLN A 60 -13.39 4.72 -9.70
CA GLN A 60 -14.73 4.19 -9.95
C GLN A 60 -15.16 4.37 -11.41
N ARG A 61 -14.93 5.55 -12.00
CA ARG A 61 -15.20 5.79 -13.43
C ARG A 61 -14.42 4.85 -14.33
N ARG A 62 -13.12 4.67 -14.07
CA ARG A 62 -12.28 3.75 -14.84
C ARG A 62 -12.70 2.30 -14.65
N SER A 63 -12.96 1.88 -13.42
CA SER A 63 -13.47 0.55 -13.08
C SER A 63 -14.79 0.25 -13.78
N ALA A 64 -15.70 1.22 -13.88
CA ALA A 64 -16.95 1.05 -14.62
C ALA A 64 -16.72 0.92 -16.15
N ALA A 65 -15.66 1.52 -16.69
CA ALA A 65 -15.32 1.46 -18.10
C ALA A 65 -14.52 0.20 -18.49
N ASP A 66 -13.62 -0.26 -17.63
CA ASP A 66 -12.67 -1.36 -17.93
C ASP A 66 -12.88 -2.63 -17.08
N GLY A 67 -13.87 -2.63 -16.18
CA GLY A 67 -14.20 -3.74 -15.27
C GLY A 67 -13.21 -3.96 -14.14
N ARG A 68 -12.05 -3.29 -14.12
CA ARG A 68 -10.95 -3.62 -13.20
C ARG A 68 -11.31 -3.23 -11.76
N PRO A 69 -10.95 -4.05 -10.75
CA PRO A 69 -11.25 -3.73 -9.37
C PRO A 69 -10.58 -2.45 -8.86
N VAL A 70 -11.27 -1.75 -7.95
CA VAL A 70 -10.71 -0.64 -7.17
C VAL A 70 -10.25 -1.15 -5.81
N VAL A 71 -9.01 -0.85 -5.42
CA VAL A 71 -8.44 -1.23 -4.12
C VAL A 71 -8.19 0.02 -3.29
N PHE A 72 -8.92 0.14 -2.18
CA PHE A 72 -8.70 1.15 -1.17
C PHE A 72 -7.65 0.68 -0.16
N TRP A 73 -6.64 1.51 0.10
CA TRP A 73 -5.50 1.16 0.94
C TRP A 73 -4.99 2.38 1.72
N ARG A 74 -4.08 2.14 2.67
CA ARG A 74 -3.33 3.20 3.36
C ARG A 74 -1.88 2.77 3.64
N PRO A 75 -0.92 3.71 3.76
CA PRO A 75 0.47 3.41 4.13
C PRO A 75 0.56 2.67 5.48
N GLY A 76 1.51 1.74 5.60
CA GLY A 76 1.71 0.93 6.81
C GLY A 76 0.68 -0.19 7.05
N CYS A 77 -0.29 -0.37 6.16
CA CYS A 77 -1.27 -1.45 6.24
C CYS A 77 -0.64 -2.81 5.87
N LYS A 78 -0.39 -3.67 6.88
CA LYS A 78 0.20 -5.02 6.69
C LYS A 78 -0.61 -5.89 5.71
N PHE A 79 -1.94 -5.85 5.78
CA PHE A 79 -2.82 -6.61 4.87
C PHE A 79 -2.77 -6.09 3.43
N CYS A 80 -2.68 -4.78 3.25
CA CYS A 80 -2.55 -4.14 1.94
C CYS A 80 -1.20 -4.50 1.30
N ILE A 81 -0.13 -4.51 2.08
CA ILE A 81 1.21 -4.94 1.66
C ILE A 81 1.17 -6.42 1.25
N ARG A 82 0.57 -7.29 2.08
CA ARG A 82 0.39 -8.71 1.78
C ARG A 82 -0.36 -8.91 0.46
N LEU A 83 -1.49 -8.21 0.27
CA LEU A 83 -2.29 -8.27 -0.94
C LEU A 83 -1.46 -7.84 -2.16
N ARG A 84 -0.75 -6.70 -2.07
CA ARG A 84 0.13 -6.18 -3.13
C ARG A 84 1.23 -7.17 -3.52
N LEU A 85 1.87 -7.81 -2.54
CA LEU A 85 2.95 -8.76 -2.74
C LEU A 85 2.44 -10.05 -3.39
N ARG A 86 1.34 -10.62 -2.87
CA ARG A 86 0.71 -11.82 -3.43
C ARG A 86 0.26 -11.60 -4.87
N LEU A 87 -0.36 -10.46 -5.17
CA LEU A 87 -0.79 -10.11 -6.53
C LEU A 87 0.37 -9.85 -7.50
N GLY A 88 1.59 -9.63 -7.02
CA GLY A 88 2.79 -9.53 -7.85
C GLY A 88 2.66 -8.51 -8.99
N ARG A 89 2.86 -8.95 -10.24
CA ARG A 89 2.73 -8.06 -11.42
C ARG A 89 1.28 -7.64 -11.70
N SER A 90 0.31 -8.49 -11.36
CA SER A 90 -1.13 -8.25 -11.59
C SER A 90 -1.65 -7.08 -10.75
N ALA A 91 -0.97 -6.73 -9.66
CA ALA A 91 -1.33 -5.56 -8.85
C ALA A 91 -1.40 -4.25 -9.66
N ARG A 92 -0.61 -4.11 -10.73
CA ARG A 92 -0.64 -2.92 -11.61
C ARG A 92 -1.89 -2.83 -12.48
N ARG A 93 -2.68 -3.90 -12.58
CA ARG A 93 -3.95 -3.92 -13.30
C ARG A 93 -5.13 -3.45 -12.43
N LEU A 94 -4.91 -3.11 -11.16
CA LEU A 94 -5.94 -2.62 -10.26
C LEU A 94 -5.89 -1.10 -10.17
N HIS A 95 -7.01 -0.48 -9.87
CA HIS A 95 -7.08 0.94 -9.57
C HIS A 95 -6.83 1.14 -8.07
N TRP A 96 -5.73 1.81 -7.68
CA TRP A 96 -5.37 1.99 -6.28
C TRP A 96 -5.80 3.37 -5.77
N VAL A 97 -6.43 3.40 -4.59
CA VAL A 97 -6.88 4.63 -3.93
C VAL A 97 -6.38 4.68 -2.50
N ASN A 98 -5.53 5.67 -2.20
CA ASN A 98 -5.00 5.91 -0.87
C ASN A 98 -5.99 6.78 -0.06
N ILE A 99 -6.66 6.18 0.90
CA ILE A 99 -7.71 6.85 1.68
C ILE A 99 -7.20 7.98 2.58
N TRP A 100 -5.89 8.05 2.86
CA TRP A 100 -5.31 9.17 3.61
C TRP A 100 -5.15 10.44 2.77
N HIS A 101 -5.12 10.30 1.44
CA HIS A 101 -5.01 11.44 0.52
C HIS A 101 -6.33 11.78 -0.13
N ASP A 102 -7.30 10.86 -0.08
CA ASP A 102 -8.60 11.04 -0.69
C ASP A 102 -9.74 10.90 0.35
N PRO A 103 -10.35 12.00 0.79
CA PRO A 103 -11.46 11.96 1.74
C PRO A 103 -12.70 11.26 1.17
N ALA A 104 -12.92 11.30 -0.15
CA ALA A 104 -14.00 10.55 -0.80
C ALA A 104 -13.71 9.03 -0.77
N GLY A 105 -12.44 8.65 -0.94
CA GLY A 105 -12.00 7.27 -0.76
C GLY A 105 -12.20 6.78 0.68
N ALA A 106 -11.86 7.61 1.67
CA ALA A 106 -12.12 7.29 3.07
C ALA A 106 -13.62 7.14 3.36
N ALA A 107 -14.46 8.03 2.82
CA ALA A 107 -15.91 7.95 2.96
C ALA A 107 -16.47 6.66 2.33
N ALA A 108 -16.00 6.26 1.15
CA ALA A 108 -16.41 5.01 0.50
C ALA A 108 -16.06 3.78 1.35
N VAL A 109 -14.86 3.75 1.95
CA VAL A 109 -14.46 2.67 2.85
C VAL A 109 -15.31 2.64 4.12
N ARG A 110 -15.62 3.80 4.72
CA ARG A 110 -16.51 3.86 5.89
C ARG A 110 -17.92 3.36 5.55
N ALA A 111 -18.46 3.77 4.41
CA ALA A 111 -19.76 3.29 3.94
C ALA A 111 -19.79 1.76 3.77
N ALA A 112 -18.70 1.17 3.26
CA ALA A 112 -18.58 -0.28 3.08
C ALA A 112 -18.38 -1.07 4.38
N ASN A 113 -17.91 -0.42 5.46
CA ASN A 113 -17.44 -1.10 6.67
C ASN A 113 -18.12 -0.62 7.95
N GLY A 114 -19.37 -0.15 7.86
CA GLY A 114 -20.15 0.27 9.02
C GLY A 114 -19.51 1.45 9.79
N GLY A 115 -18.93 2.41 9.07
CA GLY A 115 -18.27 3.59 9.63
C GLY A 115 -16.77 3.46 9.83
N ASN A 116 -16.19 2.26 9.66
CA ASN A 116 -14.76 2.03 9.88
C ASN A 116 -13.91 2.26 8.62
N GLU A 117 -12.70 2.78 8.79
CA GLU A 117 -11.70 2.89 7.70
C GLU A 117 -10.88 1.59 7.55
N THR A 118 -11.58 0.46 7.48
CA THR A 118 -10.98 -0.87 7.40
C THR A 118 -10.43 -1.12 5.99
N VAL A 119 -9.15 -1.46 5.90
CA VAL A 119 -8.45 -1.70 4.62
C VAL A 119 -7.61 -2.98 4.67
N PRO A 120 -7.37 -3.68 3.54
CA PRO A 120 -7.80 -3.32 2.19
C PRO A 120 -9.30 -3.55 1.97
N THR A 121 -9.97 -2.62 1.29
CA THR A 121 -11.32 -2.84 0.76
C THR A 121 -11.23 -2.83 -0.75
N VAL A 122 -11.71 -3.89 -1.38
CA VAL A 122 -11.73 -4.05 -2.84
C VAL A 122 -13.16 -3.89 -3.32
N VAL A 123 -13.38 -3.06 -4.33
CA VAL A 123 -14.67 -2.88 -4.96
C VAL A 123 -14.63 -3.44 -6.37
N VAL A 124 -15.58 -4.33 -6.67
CA VAL A 124 -15.75 -4.95 -7.98
C VAL A 124 -17.19 -4.75 -8.40
N ALA A 125 -17.43 -4.15 -9.58
CA ALA A 125 -18.77 -3.86 -10.07
C ALA A 125 -19.68 -3.21 -9.01
N GLY A 126 -19.14 -2.26 -8.25
CA GLY A 126 -19.85 -1.56 -7.17
C GLY A 126 -20.04 -2.33 -5.87
N ARG A 127 -19.64 -3.61 -5.80
CA ARG A 127 -19.73 -4.44 -4.59
C ARG A 127 -18.42 -4.39 -3.79
N PRO A 128 -18.43 -3.87 -2.55
CA PRO A 128 -17.26 -3.88 -1.70
C PRO A 128 -17.03 -5.26 -1.06
N THR A 129 -15.76 -5.62 -0.91
CA THR A 129 -15.30 -6.79 -0.16
C THR A 129 -14.10 -6.37 0.67
N THR A 130 -14.19 -6.58 1.98
CA THR A 130 -13.17 -6.13 2.93
C THR A 130 -12.24 -7.25 3.29
N ASN A 131 -10.94 -6.95 3.19
CA ASN A 131 -9.83 -7.87 3.39
C ASN A 131 -9.99 -9.20 2.61
N PRO A 132 -10.22 -9.17 1.28
CA PRO A 132 -10.42 -10.38 0.50
C PRO A 132 -9.15 -11.23 0.39
N ASP A 133 -9.35 -12.49 0.04
CA ASP A 133 -8.24 -13.37 -0.34
C ASP A 133 -7.56 -12.86 -1.63
N PRO A 134 -6.22 -12.82 -1.71
CA PRO A 134 -5.52 -12.45 -2.93
C PRO A 134 -5.88 -13.29 -4.16
N GLU A 135 -6.18 -14.59 -4.02
CA GLU A 135 -6.62 -15.45 -5.12
C GLU A 135 -7.95 -14.98 -5.68
N TRP A 136 -8.93 -14.69 -4.81
CA TRP A 136 -10.21 -14.13 -5.21
C TRP A 136 -10.02 -12.83 -6.02
N VAL A 137 -9.12 -11.93 -5.58
CA VAL A 137 -8.83 -10.69 -6.33
C VAL A 137 -8.23 -10.98 -7.72
N ARG A 138 -7.44 -12.06 -7.87
CA ARG A 138 -6.91 -12.46 -9.20
C ARG A 138 -8.02 -12.95 -10.11
N GLU A 139 -8.99 -13.71 -9.60
CA GLU A 139 -10.13 -14.18 -10.38
C GLU A 139 -10.93 -13.01 -10.97
N GLN A 140 -11.14 -11.95 -10.17
CA GLN A 140 -11.84 -10.74 -10.64
C GLN A 140 -11.10 -10.02 -11.78
N LEU A 141 -9.76 -10.09 -11.81
CA LEU A 141 -8.95 -9.53 -12.90
C LEU A 141 -9.03 -10.34 -14.19
N SER A 142 -9.30 -11.65 -14.10
CA SER A 142 -9.49 -12.52 -15.26
C SER A 142 -10.88 -12.37 -15.86
N ALA A 143 -11.90 -12.15 -15.03
CA ALA A 143 -13.27 -11.91 -15.49
C ALA A 143 -13.47 -10.53 -16.17
N SER A 144 -12.51 -9.62 -16.01
CA SER A 144 -12.55 -8.24 -16.54
C SER A 144 -11.71 -8.03 -17.80
N GLY A 145 -11.18 -9.11 -18.40
CA GLY A 145 -10.35 -9.07 -19.61
C GLY A 145 -10.98 -9.86 -20.74
#